data_AF-A0A1Q6YN30-F1
#
_entry.id   AF-A0A1Q6YN30-F1
#
_cell.length_a   1.000
_cell.length_b   1.000
_cell.length_c   1.000
_cell.angle_alpha   90.00
_cell.angle_beta   90.00
_cell.angle_gamma   90.00
#
_symmetry.space_group_name_H-M   'P 1'
#
loop_
_entity.id
_entity.type
_entity.pdbx_description
1 polymer ?
#
loop_
_entity_poly.entity_id
_entity_poly.type
_entity_poly.pdbx_seq_one_letter_code
_entity_poly.pdbx_strand_id
1 'polypeptide(L)'
;MAPDYPSNVPVGAASVFTARDVVAILRERGLLAAEPSLEQQVWCEQAAAMLGGHASDRAALADLLGLVFHYDAREIISRVESHVVLSRYAAREVLRRVALLLLDGKALTSERFKEIVTALKDGMELRGRELFHPIRLALAGRAGEGELDRVILLLDEAAALSFGVPVKSARERIVEFCSALD
;
A
#
# COMPACT_ATOMS: atom_id res chain seq x y z
N MET A 1 -11.81 -27.90 26.43
CA MET A 1 -10.43 -27.95 25.92
C MET A 1 -10.40 -27.11 24.65
N ALA A 2 -10.14 -25.81 24.79
CA ALA A 2 -10.00 -24.90 23.64
C ALA A 2 -8.53 -24.88 23.24
N PRO A 3 -8.17 -24.85 21.94
CA PRO A 3 -6.79 -24.64 21.56
C PRO A 3 -6.46 -23.16 21.69
N ASP A 4 -5.49 -22.86 22.57
CA ASP A 4 -4.75 -21.60 22.57
C ASP A 4 -4.07 -21.43 21.20
N TYR A 5 -4.49 -20.40 20.45
CA TYR A 5 -3.68 -19.87 19.36
C TYR A 5 -2.75 -18.80 19.95
N PRO A 6 -1.43 -19.02 20.02
CA PRO A 6 -0.52 -17.93 20.32
C PRO A 6 -0.50 -16.99 19.11
N SER A 7 -1.20 -15.88 19.22
CA SER A 7 -1.02 -14.72 18.34
C SER A 7 0.31 -14.07 18.66
N ASN A 8 1.41 -14.71 18.25
CA ASN A 8 2.72 -14.10 18.26
C ASN A 8 2.97 -13.46 16.89
N VAL A 9 2.34 -12.30 16.67
CA VAL A 9 2.81 -11.39 15.62
C VAL A 9 4.10 -10.80 16.15
N PRO A 10 5.27 -11.00 15.50
CA PRO A 10 6.47 -10.34 15.94
C PRO A 10 6.24 -8.83 15.83
N VAL A 11 6.39 -8.14 16.96
CA VAL A 11 6.63 -6.69 16.99
C VAL A 11 7.73 -6.44 15.98
N GLY A 12 7.41 -5.73 14.90
CA GLY A 12 8.31 -5.54 13.77
C GLY A 12 9.71 -5.17 14.26
N ALA A 13 10.72 -5.90 13.78
CA ALA A 13 12.10 -5.60 14.12
C ALA A 13 12.35 -4.10 13.90
N ALA A 14 12.99 -3.45 14.87
CA ALA A 14 13.38 -2.04 14.72
C ALA A 14 14.09 -1.89 13.37
N SER A 15 13.57 -0.99 12.52
CA SER A 15 14.08 -0.82 11.17
C SER A 15 15.58 -0.57 11.21
N VAL A 16 16.36 -1.43 10.56
CA VAL A 16 17.79 -1.22 10.33
C VAL A 16 18.04 -0.11 9.30
N PHE A 17 17.00 0.28 8.56
CA PHE A 17 17.04 1.37 7.58
C PHE A 17 16.61 2.68 8.20
N THR A 18 17.24 3.75 7.74
CA THR A 18 17.02 5.14 8.17
C THR A 18 16.44 5.98 7.05
N ALA A 19 15.99 7.20 7.37
CA ALA A 19 15.57 8.18 6.37
C ALA A 19 16.66 8.43 5.30
N ARG A 20 17.95 8.36 5.68
CA ARG A 20 19.07 8.54 4.74
C ARG A 20 19.12 7.43 3.69
N ASP A 21 18.82 6.19 4.08
CA ASP A 21 18.79 5.05 3.16
C ASP A 21 17.65 5.20 2.15
N VAL A 22 16.46 5.63 2.60
CA VAL A 22 15.32 5.92 1.73
C VAL A 22 15.67 7.05 0.74
N VAL A 23 16.22 8.18 1.22
CA VAL A 23 16.64 9.28 0.35
C VAL A 23 17.65 8.81 -0.70
N ALA A 24 18.64 8.00 -0.31
CA ALA A 24 19.62 7.45 -1.24
C ALA A 24 18.97 6.59 -2.33
N ILE A 25 18.05 5.69 -1.95
CA ILE A 25 17.30 4.85 -2.90
C ILE A 25 16.48 5.72 -3.87
N LEU A 26 15.76 6.73 -3.36
CA LEU A 26 14.93 7.59 -4.19
C LEU A 26 15.76 8.41 -5.18
N ARG A 27 16.94 8.90 -4.78
CA ARG A 27 17.87 9.61 -5.68
C ARG A 27 18.39 8.70 -6.79
N GLU A 28 18.84 7.49 -6.44
CA GLU A 28 19.32 6.50 -7.42
C GLU A 28 18.26 6.16 -8.46
N ARG A 29 16.97 6.17 -8.07
CA ARG A 29 15.83 5.93 -8.97
C ARG A 29 15.31 7.19 -9.66
N GLY A 30 15.95 8.35 -9.49
CA GLY A 30 15.51 9.62 -10.08
C GLY A 30 14.20 10.17 -9.52
N LEU A 31 13.75 9.66 -8.37
CA LEU A 31 12.50 10.05 -7.70
C LEU A 31 12.67 11.27 -6.78
N LEU A 32 13.91 11.66 -6.49
CA LEU A 32 14.27 12.91 -5.84
C LEU A 32 15.34 13.62 -6.70
N ALA A 33 14.99 14.78 -7.24
CA ALA A 33 15.87 15.55 -8.12
C ALA A 33 16.83 16.49 -7.37
N ALA A 34 16.51 16.85 -6.13
CA ALA A 34 17.25 17.82 -5.33
C ALA A 34 17.40 17.35 -3.87
N GLU A 35 17.91 18.23 -3.01
CA GLU A 35 17.82 18.04 -1.57
C GLU A 35 16.34 17.97 -1.15
N PRO A 36 15.93 16.93 -0.39
CA PRO A 36 14.54 16.77 -0.01
C PRO A 36 14.10 17.92 0.88
N SER A 37 12.88 18.43 0.65
CA SER A 37 12.23 19.37 1.56
C SER A 37 12.04 18.76 2.96
N LEU A 38 11.74 19.59 3.96
CA LEU A 38 11.45 19.08 5.31
C LEU A 38 10.33 18.05 5.31
N GLU A 39 9.27 18.28 4.54
CA GLU A 39 8.14 17.36 4.42
C GLU A 39 8.56 16.03 3.75
N GLN A 40 9.41 16.09 2.71
CA GLN A 40 9.97 14.88 2.10
C GLN A 40 10.90 14.11 3.03
N GLN A 41 11.66 14.81 3.89
CA GLN A 41 12.49 14.17 4.90
C GLN A 41 11.64 13.44 5.95
N VAL A 42 10.57 14.09 6.44
CA VAL A 42 9.60 13.48 7.36
C VAL A 42 8.96 12.24 6.71
N TRP A 43 8.52 12.36 5.46
CA TRP A 43 7.99 11.23 4.72
C TRP A 43 9.01 10.09 4.57
N CYS A 44 10.29 10.40 4.31
CA CYS A 44 11.35 9.39 4.21
C CYS A 44 11.63 8.69 5.54
N GLU A 45 11.56 9.41 6.65
CA GLU A 45 11.68 8.84 8.01
C GLU A 45 10.52 7.88 8.30
N GLN A 46 9.31 8.31 8.01
CA GLN A 46 8.10 7.49 8.16
C GLN A 46 8.15 6.25 7.25
N ALA A 47 8.59 6.39 6.00
CA ALA A 47 8.75 5.26 5.07
C ALA A 47 9.80 4.26 5.57
N ALA A 48 10.93 4.74 6.11
CA ALA A 48 11.95 3.88 6.71
C ALA A 48 11.38 3.10 7.91
N ALA A 49 10.68 3.78 8.82
CA ALA A 49 10.09 3.16 10.01
C ALA A 49 9.03 2.10 9.65
N MET A 50 8.19 2.37 8.64
CA MET A 50 7.12 1.45 8.24
C MET A 50 7.65 0.26 7.42
N LEU A 51 8.48 0.52 6.40
CA LEU A 51 8.88 -0.50 5.45
C LEU A 51 10.14 -1.26 5.88
N GLY A 52 11.05 -0.62 6.61
CA GLY A 52 12.38 -1.16 6.87
C GLY A 52 12.39 -2.43 7.71
N GLY A 53 11.46 -2.59 8.67
CA GLY A 53 11.29 -3.85 9.41
C GLY A 53 10.73 -5.01 8.58
N HIS A 54 10.30 -4.76 7.35
CA HIS A 54 9.70 -5.74 6.42
C HIS A 54 10.56 -5.98 5.17
N ALA A 55 11.66 -5.24 5.03
CA ALA A 55 12.63 -5.43 3.96
C ALA A 55 13.78 -6.31 4.46
N SER A 56 14.05 -7.40 3.74
CA SER A 56 15.20 -8.29 4.03
C SER A 56 16.54 -7.60 3.82
N ASP A 57 16.58 -6.68 2.86
CA ASP A 57 17.77 -5.97 2.42
C ASP A 57 17.37 -4.65 1.72
N ARG A 58 18.37 -3.90 1.28
CA ARG A 58 18.17 -2.61 0.62
C ARG A 58 17.39 -2.73 -0.70
N ALA A 59 17.56 -3.83 -1.44
CA ALA A 59 16.85 -4.03 -2.70
C ALA A 59 15.36 -4.29 -2.44
N ALA A 60 15.04 -5.11 -1.43
CA ALA A 60 13.67 -5.33 -0.99
C ALA A 60 12.98 -4.03 -0.51
N LEU A 61 13.70 -3.18 0.22
CA LEU A 61 13.20 -1.85 0.61
C LEU A 61 12.93 -0.98 -0.62
N ALA A 62 13.87 -0.96 -1.57
CA ALA A 62 13.74 -0.20 -2.79
C ALA A 62 12.54 -0.67 -3.64
N ASP A 63 12.26 -1.97 -3.66
CA ASP A 63 11.10 -2.52 -4.35
C ASP A 63 9.78 -2.12 -3.69
N LEU A 64 9.69 -2.16 -2.36
CA LEU A 64 8.52 -1.66 -1.63
C LEU A 64 8.29 -0.17 -1.85
N LEU A 65 9.36 0.64 -1.79
CA LEU A 65 9.29 2.08 -2.12
C LEU A 65 8.81 2.28 -3.57
N GLY A 66 9.29 1.46 -4.51
CA GLY A 66 8.89 1.53 -5.91
C GLY A 66 7.38 1.45 -6.13
N LEU A 67 6.65 0.69 -5.32
CA LEU A 67 5.19 0.56 -5.37
C LEU A 67 4.44 1.85 -5.00
N VAL A 68 5.07 2.76 -4.25
CA VAL A 68 4.51 4.10 -3.95
C VAL A 68 4.57 5.01 -5.17
N PHE A 69 5.63 4.89 -5.98
CA PHE A 69 5.86 5.83 -7.09
C PHE A 69 5.38 5.32 -8.45
N HIS A 70 5.33 4.00 -8.65
CA HIS A 70 4.95 3.40 -9.92
C HIS A 70 3.60 2.70 -9.79
N TYR A 71 2.61 3.20 -10.53
CA TYR A 71 1.28 2.63 -10.54
C TYR A 71 0.59 2.85 -11.89
N ASP A 72 0.20 1.73 -12.52
CA ASP A 72 -0.64 1.69 -13.72
C ASP A 72 -1.64 0.53 -13.57
N ALA A 73 -2.93 0.87 -13.45
CA ALA A 73 -3.96 -0.13 -13.22
C ALA A 73 -4.08 -1.15 -14.37
N ARG A 74 -3.88 -0.72 -15.62
CA ARG A 74 -4.00 -1.59 -16.79
C ARG A 74 -2.86 -2.59 -16.83
N GLU A 75 -1.64 -2.12 -16.55
CA GLU A 75 -0.48 -2.99 -16.42
C GLU A 75 -0.72 -4.02 -15.31
N ILE A 76 -1.17 -3.57 -14.13
CA ILE A 76 -1.45 -4.47 -12.99
C ILE A 76 -2.50 -5.52 -13.39
N ILE A 77 -3.64 -5.12 -13.95
CA ILE A 77 -4.75 -6.02 -14.31
C ILE A 77 -4.33 -7.04 -15.37
N SER A 78 -3.42 -6.68 -16.29
CA SER A 78 -2.93 -7.57 -17.35
C SER A 78 -2.07 -8.74 -16.85
N ARG A 79 -1.60 -8.68 -15.60
CA ARG A 79 -0.74 -9.72 -15.01
C ARG A 79 -1.54 -10.96 -14.64
N VAL A 80 -0.96 -12.14 -14.85
CA VAL A 80 -1.59 -13.43 -14.52
C VAL A 80 -1.93 -13.53 -13.04
N GLU A 81 -1.07 -13.04 -12.14
CA GLU A 81 -1.31 -13.10 -10.70
C GLU A 81 -2.51 -12.24 -10.28
N SER A 82 -2.75 -11.13 -10.99
CA SER A 82 -3.90 -10.26 -10.77
C SER A 82 -5.20 -10.97 -11.11
N HIS A 83 -5.24 -11.68 -12.24
CA HIS A 83 -6.40 -12.48 -12.62
C HIS A 83 -6.75 -13.54 -11.57
N VAL A 84 -5.75 -14.20 -10.96
CA VAL A 84 -5.97 -15.20 -9.89
C VAL A 84 -6.66 -14.58 -8.66
N VAL A 85 -6.36 -13.31 -8.33
CA VAL A 85 -7.00 -12.61 -7.22
C VAL A 85 -8.40 -12.15 -7.61
N LEU A 86 -8.55 -11.58 -8.81
CA LEU A 86 -9.80 -11.03 -9.31
C LEU A 86 -10.86 -12.10 -9.63
N SER A 87 -10.44 -13.34 -9.92
CA SER A 87 -11.34 -14.47 -10.14
C SER A 87 -11.89 -15.08 -8.85
N ARG A 88 -11.37 -14.66 -7.67
CA ARG A 88 -11.88 -15.16 -6.39
C ARG A 88 -13.26 -14.61 -6.09
N TYR A 89 -14.01 -15.40 -5.33
CA TYR A 89 -15.32 -15.01 -4.84
C TYR A 89 -15.26 -13.62 -4.16
N ALA A 90 -16.20 -12.76 -4.53
CA ALA A 90 -16.38 -11.41 -4.00
C ALA A 90 -15.22 -10.40 -4.17
N ALA A 91 -14.13 -10.74 -4.89
CA ALA A 91 -13.01 -9.81 -5.08
C ALA A 91 -13.44 -8.47 -5.70
N ARG A 92 -14.25 -8.51 -6.77
CA ARG A 92 -14.81 -7.30 -7.40
C ARG A 92 -15.74 -6.53 -6.46
N GLU A 93 -16.47 -7.20 -5.58
CA GLU A 93 -17.37 -6.55 -4.62
C GLU A 93 -16.57 -5.83 -3.51
N VAL A 94 -15.48 -6.44 -3.02
CA VAL A 94 -14.55 -5.77 -2.10
C VAL A 94 -14.04 -4.46 -2.73
N LEU A 95 -13.60 -4.52 -3.98
CA LEU A 95 -13.07 -3.34 -4.69
C LEU A 95 -14.09 -2.22 -4.84
N ARG A 96 -15.35 -2.55 -5.22
CA ARG A 96 -16.43 -1.55 -5.30
C ARG A 96 -16.67 -0.88 -3.96
N ARG A 97 -16.72 -1.63 -2.86
CA ARG A 97 -16.95 -1.07 -1.52
C ARG A 97 -15.79 -0.21 -1.05
N VAL A 98 -14.55 -0.64 -1.30
CA VAL A 98 -13.35 0.16 -1.02
C VAL A 98 -13.40 1.47 -1.81
N ALA A 99 -13.76 1.43 -3.09
CA ALA A 99 -13.92 2.62 -3.91
C ALA A 99 -14.92 3.59 -3.28
N LEU A 100 -16.13 3.13 -2.94
CA LEU A 100 -17.16 3.96 -2.30
C LEU A 100 -16.67 4.61 -0.99
N LEU A 101 -15.93 3.87 -0.16
CA LEU A 101 -15.42 4.37 1.13
C LEU A 101 -14.26 5.38 0.98
N LEU A 102 -13.53 5.34 -0.14
CA LEU A 102 -12.45 6.28 -0.47
C LEU A 102 -12.92 7.52 -1.26
N LEU A 103 -14.16 7.53 -1.75
CA LEU A 103 -14.71 8.65 -2.51
C LEU A 103 -15.04 9.89 -1.65
N ASP A 104 -15.07 9.77 -0.33
CA ASP A 104 -15.32 10.92 0.58
C ASP A 104 -14.17 11.95 0.61
N GLY A 105 -13.06 11.66 -0.08
CA GLY A 105 -11.96 12.59 -0.33
C GLY A 105 -11.02 12.78 0.86
N LYS A 106 -11.21 12.06 1.96
CA LYS A 106 -10.29 12.10 3.10
C LYS A 106 -9.01 11.35 2.78
N ALA A 107 -7.88 11.89 3.24
CA ALA A 107 -6.60 11.20 3.14
C ALA A 107 -6.63 9.86 3.89
N LEU A 108 -6.00 8.84 3.32
CA LEU A 108 -5.96 7.49 3.87
C LEU A 108 -4.90 7.35 4.97
N THR A 109 -5.26 7.73 6.20
CA THR A 109 -4.43 7.48 7.40
C THR A 109 -4.58 6.05 7.91
N SER A 110 -3.75 5.66 8.89
CA SER A 110 -3.85 4.37 9.58
C SER A 110 -5.22 4.14 10.24
N GLU A 111 -5.74 5.17 10.89
CA GLU A 111 -7.06 5.17 11.52
C GLU A 111 -8.14 4.99 10.46
N ARG A 112 -8.06 5.77 9.37
CA ARG A 112 -9.02 5.68 8.28
C ARG A 112 -8.99 4.33 7.57
N PHE A 113 -7.81 3.76 7.35
CA PHE A 113 -7.67 2.42 6.77
C PHE A 113 -8.29 1.36 7.70
N LYS A 114 -8.08 1.48 9.01
CA LYS A 114 -8.72 0.59 10.00
C LYS A 114 -10.25 0.71 9.98
N GLU A 115 -10.79 1.92 9.89
CA GLU A 115 -12.24 2.16 9.74
C GLU A 115 -12.79 1.47 8.48
N ILE A 116 -12.14 1.65 7.33
CA ILE A 116 -12.52 1.04 6.06
C ILE A 116 -12.52 -0.49 6.18
N VAL A 117 -11.43 -1.07 6.69
CA VAL A 117 -11.32 -2.52 6.90
C VAL A 117 -12.40 -3.04 7.83
N THR A 118 -12.76 -2.28 8.86
CA THR A 118 -13.82 -2.66 9.82
C THR A 118 -15.18 -2.64 9.14
N ALA A 119 -15.51 -1.55 8.44
CA ALA A 119 -16.76 -1.44 7.67
C ALA A 119 -16.91 -2.57 6.63
N LEU A 120 -15.82 -2.97 5.97
CA LEU A 120 -15.84 -4.11 5.05
C LEU A 120 -16.09 -5.43 5.78
N LYS A 121 -15.46 -5.67 6.94
CA LYS A 121 -15.63 -6.89 7.73
C LYS A 121 -17.03 -7.03 8.32
N ASP A 122 -17.67 -5.91 8.66
CA ASP A 122 -19.03 -5.89 9.20
C ASP A 122 -20.07 -6.06 8.09
N GLY A 123 -19.79 -5.51 6.90
CA GLY A 123 -20.67 -5.62 5.75
C GLY A 123 -20.47 -6.89 4.91
N MET A 124 -19.44 -7.71 5.19
CA MET A 124 -19.08 -8.89 4.41
C MET A 124 -18.53 -10.00 5.31
N GLU A 125 -18.92 -11.25 5.05
CA GLU A 125 -18.37 -12.44 5.74
C GLU A 125 -16.98 -12.86 5.22
N LEU A 126 -16.15 -11.89 4.79
CA LEU A 126 -14.81 -12.14 4.25
C LEU A 126 -13.73 -11.86 5.28
N ARG A 127 -12.70 -12.71 5.36
CA ARG A 127 -11.57 -12.55 6.29
C ARG A 127 -10.24 -12.90 5.61
N GLY A 128 -9.14 -12.45 6.20
CA GLY A 128 -7.79 -12.77 5.74
C GLY A 128 -7.58 -12.42 4.25
N ARG A 129 -7.06 -13.37 3.48
CA ARG A 129 -6.63 -13.16 2.09
C ARG A 129 -7.77 -12.74 1.16
N GLU A 130 -9.00 -13.20 1.39
CA GLU A 130 -10.15 -12.85 0.55
C GLU A 130 -10.53 -11.37 0.65
N LEU A 131 -10.32 -10.78 1.83
CA LEU A 131 -10.55 -9.36 2.06
C LEU A 131 -9.35 -8.52 1.61
N PHE A 132 -8.13 -8.90 2.02
CA PHE A 132 -6.96 -8.04 1.87
C PHE A 132 -6.28 -8.12 0.50
N HIS A 133 -6.29 -9.28 -0.18
CA HIS A 133 -5.60 -9.40 -1.47
C HIS A 133 -6.18 -8.46 -2.54
N PRO A 134 -7.52 -8.33 -2.70
CA PRO A 134 -8.08 -7.38 -3.65
C PRO A 134 -7.69 -5.93 -3.31
N ILE A 135 -7.73 -5.54 -2.04
CA ILE A 135 -7.36 -4.19 -1.58
C ILE A 135 -5.89 -3.89 -1.93
N ARG A 136 -4.99 -4.80 -1.56
CA ARG A 136 -3.55 -4.67 -1.82
C ARG A 136 -3.24 -4.66 -3.31
N LEU A 137 -3.91 -5.51 -4.08
CA LEU A 137 -3.76 -5.54 -5.53
C LEU A 137 -4.12 -4.17 -6.14
N ALA A 138 -5.29 -3.63 -5.77
CA ALA A 138 -5.77 -2.38 -6.34
C ALA A 138 -4.97 -1.16 -5.87
N LEU A 139 -4.51 -1.11 -4.63
CA LEU A 139 -3.86 0.09 -4.09
C LEU A 139 -2.33 0.02 -4.13
N ALA A 140 -1.72 -1.14 -3.94
CA ALA A 140 -0.27 -1.33 -3.95
C ALA A 140 0.26 -1.97 -5.25
N GLY A 141 -0.63 -2.40 -6.16
CA GLY A 141 -0.26 -2.92 -7.48
C GLY A 141 0.17 -4.39 -7.52
N ARG A 142 0.07 -5.10 -6.40
CA ARG A 142 0.22 -6.56 -6.32
C ARG A 142 -0.51 -7.09 -5.09
N ALA A 143 -0.85 -8.38 -5.10
CA ALA A 143 -1.29 -9.06 -3.89
C ALA A 143 -0.08 -9.53 -3.08
N GLY A 144 -0.26 -9.66 -1.77
CA GLY A 144 0.82 -10.01 -0.85
C GLY A 144 0.39 -9.88 0.59
N GLU A 145 1.36 -9.77 1.49
CA GLU A 145 1.13 -9.81 2.93
C GLU A 145 1.08 -8.37 3.51
N GLY A 146 1.16 -8.24 4.84
CA GLY A 146 0.88 -6.99 5.57
C GLY A 146 1.84 -5.83 5.28
N GLU A 147 3.01 -6.06 4.69
CA GLU A 147 3.92 -5.02 4.23
C GLU A 147 3.28 -4.11 3.18
N LEU A 148 2.35 -4.63 2.37
CA LEU A 148 1.65 -3.83 1.37
C LEU A 148 0.64 -2.87 1.99
N ASP A 149 0.10 -3.16 3.17
CA ASP A 149 -0.76 -2.21 3.89
C ASP A 149 0.03 -0.95 4.24
N ARG A 150 1.34 -1.08 4.52
CA ARG A 150 2.22 0.05 4.82
C ARG A 150 2.57 0.87 3.59
N VAL A 151 2.74 0.22 2.44
CA VAL A 151 2.87 0.91 1.15
C VAL A 151 1.63 1.77 0.90
N ILE A 152 0.43 1.23 1.16
CA ILE A 152 -0.84 1.94 0.99
C ILE A 152 -0.91 3.18 1.88
N LEU A 153 -0.48 3.07 3.13
CA LEU A 153 -0.51 4.17 4.11
C LEU A 153 0.49 5.29 3.79
N LEU A 154 1.45 5.08 2.88
CA LEU A 154 2.39 6.10 2.43
C LEU A 154 1.91 6.89 1.22
N LEU A 155 0.82 6.46 0.56
CA LEU A 155 0.40 6.98 -0.75
C LEU A 155 -0.07 8.43 -0.69
N ASP A 156 -1.02 8.74 0.20
CA ASP A 156 -1.70 10.04 0.18
C ASP A 156 -0.78 11.17 0.63
N GLU A 157 0.08 10.90 1.61
CA GLU A 157 1.13 11.85 1.99
C GLU A 157 2.13 12.04 0.85
N ALA A 158 2.58 10.97 0.18
CA ALA A 158 3.48 11.11 -0.96
C ALA A 158 2.84 11.86 -2.14
N ALA A 159 1.54 11.66 -2.37
CA ALA A 159 0.77 12.34 -3.42
C ALA A 159 0.66 13.86 -3.19
N ALA A 160 0.74 14.31 -1.94
CA ALA A 160 0.75 15.72 -1.59
C ALA A 160 2.13 16.39 -1.79
N LEU A 161 3.19 15.60 -1.99
CA LEU A 161 4.57 16.09 -2.08
C LEU A 161 5.09 16.12 -3.53
N SER A 162 6.08 16.98 -3.77
CA SER A 162 6.69 17.14 -5.10
C SER A 162 7.91 16.22 -5.30
N PHE A 163 7.65 14.97 -5.68
CA PHE A 163 8.70 14.04 -6.11
C PHE A 163 9.00 14.15 -7.62
N GLY A 164 10.04 13.46 -8.08
CA GLY A 164 10.44 13.44 -9.49
C GLY A 164 9.39 12.86 -10.44
N VAL A 165 8.43 12.11 -9.90
CA VAL A 165 7.21 11.66 -10.59
C VAL A 165 5.99 11.94 -9.71
N PRO A 166 4.83 12.26 -10.30
CA PRO A 166 3.60 12.42 -9.54
C PRO A 166 3.19 11.08 -8.90
N VAL A 167 2.85 11.11 -7.62
CA VAL A 167 2.34 9.95 -6.89
C VAL A 167 0.82 9.99 -6.86
N LYS A 168 0.18 8.86 -7.21
CA LYS A 168 -1.28 8.70 -7.11
C LYS A 168 -1.67 8.34 -5.68
N SER A 169 -2.61 9.10 -5.11
CA SER A 169 -3.30 8.80 -3.85
C SER A 169 -4.07 7.48 -3.92
N ALA A 170 -4.44 6.92 -2.77
CA ALA A 170 -5.25 5.72 -2.68
C ALA A 170 -6.60 5.89 -3.41
N ARG A 171 -7.19 7.08 -3.33
CA ARG A 171 -8.42 7.43 -4.06
C ARG A 171 -8.23 7.38 -5.58
N GLU A 172 -7.16 8.00 -6.09
CA GLU A 172 -6.88 7.98 -7.53
C GLU A 172 -6.63 6.56 -8.02
N ARG A 173 -5.83 5.78 -7.27
CA ARG A 173 -5.53 4.38 -7.60
C ARG A 173 -6.78 3.52 -7.64
N ILE A 174 -7.67 3.58 -6.64
CA ILE A 174 -8.88 2.74 -6.65
C ILE A 174 -9.83 3.13 -7.79
N VAL A 175 -9.97 4.42 -8.10
CA VAL A 175 -10.82 4.88 -9.22
C VAL A 175 -10.26 4.40 -10.55
N GLU A 176 -8.95 4.55 -10.76
CA GLU A 176 -8.26 4.05 -11.95
C GLU A 176 -8.39 2.53 -12.09
N PHE A 177 -8.20 1.80 -10.99
CA PHE A 177 -8.33 0.35 -10.96
C PHE A 177 -9.73 -0.14 -11.31
N CYS A 178 -10.76 0.44 -10.70
CA CYS A 178 -12.15 0.11 -11.01
C CYS A 178 -12.48 0.46 -12.47
N SER A 179 -12.03 1.61 -12.97
CA SER A 179 -12.27 2.03 -14.36
C SER A 179 -11.59 1.13 -15.39
N ALA A 180 -10.48 0.47 -15.02
CA ALA A 180 -9.79 -0.48 -15.88
C ALA A 180 -10.33 -1.92 -15.78
N LEU A 181 -11.20 -2.21 -14.80
CA LEU A 181 -11.87 -3.50 -14.64
C LEU A 181 -13.22 -3.60 -15.37
N ASP A 182 -13.84 -2.46 -15.65
CA ASP A 182 -15.10 -2.33 -16.38
C ASP A 182 -14.89 -2.56 -17.89
#